data_AF-A0A2N3X121-F1
#
_entry.id   AF-A0A2N3X121-F1
#
_cell.length_a   1.000
_cell.length_b   1.000
_cell.length_c   1.000
_cell.angle_alpha   90.00
_cell.angle_beta   90.00
_cell.angle_gamma   90.00
#
_symmetry.space_group_name_H-M   'P 1'
#
loop_
_entity.id
_entity.type
_entity.pdbx_description
1 polymer ?
#
loop_
_entity_poly.entity_id
_entity_poly.type
_entity_poly.pdbx_seq_one_letter_code
_entity_poly.pdbx_strand_id
1 'polypeptide(L)'
;MTDTRHDGAAPIDAARTEVARVGGTRIDGALADARRRLADTATALRTGFPGAAEVSAVITGTHEVTTTLADLVQTLMDRTPALAERHGPQVSNEIHADLRALHGCLTTGALLLAPALDDLAGTNRDGKTPQGEE
;
A
#
# COMPACT_ATOMS: atom_id res chain seq x y z
N MET A 1 -40.01 -47.87 -10.15
CA MET A 1 -39.45 -47.42 -11.45
C MET A 1 -38.54 -46.23 -11.14
N THR A 2 -37.27 -46.40 -11.48
CA THR A 2 -36.08 -45.60 -11.18
C THR A 2 -36.23 -44.10 -11.50
N ASP A 3 -35.76 -43.23 -10.60
CA ASP A 3 -34.55 -42.38 -10.75
C ASP A 3 -34.73 -41.30 -11.84
N THR A 4 -34.71 -40.00 -11.51
CA THR A 4 -33.45 -39.25 -11.66
C THR A 4 -33.39 -38.02 -10.75
N ARG A 5 -32.33 -37.95 -9.94
CA ARG A 5 -31.85 -36.75 -9.25
C ARG A 5 -31.55 -35.64 -10.26
N HIS A 6 -31.97 -34.41 -9.96
CA HIS A 6 -31.50 -33.21 -10.63
C HIS A 6 -30.42 -32.58 -9.74
N ASP A 7 -29.18 -33.01 -9.97
CA ASP A 7 -27.98 -32.46 -9.33
C ASP A 7 -27.26 -31.63 -10.41
N GLY A 8 -27.09 -30.32 -10.18
CA GLY A 8 -26.58 -29.44 -11.24
C GLY A 8 -26.35 -27.97 -10.91
N ALA A 9 -26.29 -27.57 -9.63
CA ALA A 9 -26.09 -26.17 -9.24
C ALA A 9 -24.83 -25.89 -8.39
N ALA A 10 -23.84 -26.80 -8.38
CA ALA A 10 -22.69 -26.72 -7.46
C ALA A 10 -21.28 -26.39 -8.01
N PRO A 11 -20.96 -26.26 -9.32
CA PRO A 11 -19.55 -26.07 -9.71
C PRO A 11 -19.05 -24.62 -9.67
N ILE A 12 -19.94 -23.62 -9.86
CA ILE A 12 -19.53 -22.21 -10.04
C ILE A 12 -19.22 -21.51 -8.70
N ASP A 13 -19.97 -21.84 -7.65
CA ASP A 13 -19.84 -21.17 -6.34
C ASP A 13 -18.62 -21.67 -5.55
N ALA A 14 -18.29 -22.96 -5.69
CA ALA A 14 -17.08 -23.54 -5.12
C ALA A 14 -15.81 -22.93 -5.74
N ALA A 15 -15.76 -22.82 -7.07
CA ALA A 15 -14.63 -22.21 -7.77
C ALA A 15 -14.46 -20.72 -7.41
N ARG A 16 -15.55 -19.95 -7.29
CA ARG A 16 -15.51 -18.54 -6.85
C ARG A 16 -14.97 -18.39 -5.43
N THR A 17 -15.37 -19.30 -4.54
CA THR A 17 -14.93 -19.32 -3.15
C THR A 17 -13.46 -19.70 -3.02
N GLU A 18 -12.99 -20.65 -3.83
CA GLU A 18 -11.60 -21.09 -3.85
C GLU A 18 -10.67 -20.01 -4.42
N VAL A 19 -11.04 -19.37 -5.52
CA VAL A 19 -10.29 -18.21 -6.08
C VAL A 19 -10.23 -17.05 -5.08
N ALA A 20 -11.31 -16.78 -4.35
CA ALA A 20 -11.33 -15.76 -3.30
C ALA A 20 -10.40 -16.11 -2.12
N ARG A 21 -10.35 -17.38 -1.66
CA ARG A 21 -9.43 -17.82 -0.60
C ARG A 21 -7.97 -17.77 -1.02
N VAL A 22 -7.65 -18.21 -2.24
CA VAL A 22 -6.27 -18.15 -2.79
C VAL A 22 -5.85 -16.70 -3.06
N GLY A 23 -6.80 -15.80 -3.35
CA GLY A 23 -6.55 -14.36 -3.42
C GLY A 23 -6.26 -13.75 -2.03
N GLY A 24 -7.09 -14.06 -1.03
CA GLY A 24 -6.92 -13.56 0.34
C GLY A 24 -5.59 -13.97 0.96
N THR A 25 -5.23 -15.25 0.85
CA THR A 25 -3.95 -15.78 1.36
C THR A 25 -2.72 -15.14 0.69
N ARG A 26 -2.81 -14.76 -0.58
CA ARG A 26 -1.74 -14.02 -1.28
C ARG A 26 -1.62 -12.57 -0.80
N ILE A 27 -2.74 -11.89 -0.62
CA ILE A 27 -2.77 -10.52 -0.10
C ILE A 27 -2.23 -10.48 1.34
N ASP A 28 -2.67 -11.40 2.19
CA ASP A 28 -2.22 -11.50 3.58
C ASP A 28 -0.71 -11.75 3.67
N GLY A 29 -0.17 -12.65 2.84
CA GLY A 29 1.26 -12.92 2.76
C GLY A 29 2.06 -11.68 2.33
N ALA A 30 1.61 -10.97 1.29
CA ALA A 30 2.27 -9.75 0.82
C ALA A 30 2.26 -8.64 1.90
N LEU A 31 1.14 -8.46 2.60
CA LEU A 31 1.02 -7.47 3.68
C LEU A 31 1.85 -7.86 4.91
N ALA A 32 2.00 -9.16 5.20
CA ALA A 32 2.87 -9.63 6.28
C ALA A 32 4.36 -9.38 5.94
N ASP A 33 4.76 -9.63 4.70
CA ASP A 33 6.12 -9.38 4.24
C ASP A 33 6.46 -7.88 4.19
N ALA A 34 5.53 -7.04 3.73
CA ALA A 34 5.68 -5.59 3.78
C ALA A 34 5.88 -5.08 5.22
N ARG A 35 5.05 -5.55 6.16
CA ARG A 35 5.18 -5.21 7.59
C ARG A 35 6.52 -5.64 8.16
N ARG A 36 6.99 -6.84 7.84
CA ARG A 36 8.29 -7.35 8.28
C ARG A 36 9.43 -6.45 7.79
N ARG A 37 9.46 -6.14 6.49
CA ARG A 37 10.49 -5.29 5.88
C ARG A 37 10.52 -3.88 6.47
N LEU A 38 9.36 -3.28 6.73
CA LEU A 38 9.27 -1.98 7.40
C LEU A 38 9.79 -2.04 8.85
N ALA A 39 9.47 -3.11 9.59
CA ALA A 39 9.97 -3.31 10.95
C ALA A 39 11.50 -3.50 10.98
N ASP A 40 12.05 -4.26 10.03
CA ASP A 40 13.50 -4.46 9.89
C ASP A 40 14.20 -3.13 9.58
N THR A 41 13.66 -2.34 8.65
CA THR A 41 14.17 -1.00 8.31
C THR A 41 14.16 -0.07 9.53
N ALA A 42 13.03 -0.02 10.25
CA ALA A 42 12.91 0.79 11.46
C ALA A 42 13.86 0.33 12.58
N THR A 43 14.18 -0.97 12.63
CA THR A 43 15.15 -1.52 13.59
C THR A 43 16.57 -1.11 13.20
N ALA A 44 16.95 -1.25 11.94
CA ALA A 44 18.25 -0.83 11.42
C ALA A 44 18.51 0.66 11.67
N LEU A 45 17.50 1.51 11.49
CA LEU A 45 17.62 2.95 11.78
C LEU A 45 17.80 3.27 13.26
N ARG A 46 17.19 2.48 14.15
CA ARG A 46 17.27 2.68 15.60
C ARG A 46 18.60 2.21 16.18
N THR A 47 19.21 1.19 15.59
CA THR A 47 20.44 0.56 16.11
C THR A 47 21.70 1.01 15.37
N GLY A 48 21.56 1.62 14.19
CA GLY A 48 22.66 2.14 13.39
C GLY A 48 22.92 3.64 13.56
N PHE A 49 23.98 4.11 12.89
CA PHE A 49 24.28 5.53 12.71
C PHE A 49 24.18 5.86 11.22
N PRO A 50 22.97 6.16 10.72
CA PRO A 50 22.77 6.27 9.28
C PRO A 50 23.56 7.47 8.72
N GLY A 51 24.33 7.22 7.66
CA GLY A 51 24.96 8.28 6.88
C GLY A 51 23.96 9.09 6.08
N ALA A 52 24.38 10.22 5.52
CA ALA A 52 23.51 11.10 4.72
C ALA A 52 22.83 10.38 3.54
N ALA A 53 23.54 9.47 2.87
CA ALA A 53 22.98 8.65 1.78
C ALA A 53 21.87 7.69 2.27
N GLU A 54 22.03 7.11 3.46
CA GLU A 54 21.04 6.20 4.05
C GLU A 54 19.80 6.98 4.51
N VAL A 55 19.98 8.16 5.12
CA VAL A 55 18.88 9.08 5.46
C VAL A 55 18.11 9.49 4.19
N SER A 56 18.83 9.85 3.12
CA SER A 56 18.23 10.17 1.82
C SER A 56 17.40 9.02 1.26
N ALA A 57 17.94 7.80 1.29
CA ALA A 57 17.26 6.61 0.81
C ALA A 57 16.00 6.30 1.64
N VAL A 58 16.05 6.51 2.96
CA VAL A 58 14.90 6.31 3.85
C VAL A 58 13.80 7.33 3.59
N ILE A 59 14.14 8.61 3.41
CA ILE A 59 13.15 9.65 3.10
C ILE A 59 12.48 9.35 1.76
N THR A 60 13.27 9.01 0.74
CA THR A 60 12.77 8.61 -0.59
C THR A 60 11.86 7.39 -0.51
N GLY A 61 12.32 6.32 0.15
CA GLY A 61 11.53 5.10 0.32
C GLY A 61 10.27 5.33 1.15
N THR A 62 10.30 6.22 2.15
CA THR A 62 9.12 6.57 2.96
C THR A 62 8.07 7.28 2.11
N HIS A 63 8.50 8.18 1.23
CA HIS A 63 7.60 8.84 0.26
C HIS A 63 6.97 7.81 -0.67
N GLU A 64 7.77 6.94 -1.29
CA GLU A 64 7.27 5.89 -2.19
C GLU A 64 6.29 4.93 -1.52
N VAL A 65 6.60 4.47 -0.29
CA VAL A 65 5.71 3.60 0.49
C VAL A 65 4.41 4.32 0.83
N THR A 66 4.47 5.58 1.25
CA THR A 66 3.27 6.37 1.58
C THR A 66 2.36 6.54 0.37
N THR A 67 2.92 6.87 -0.79
CA THR A 67 2.18 6.98 -2.05
C THR A 67 1.58 5.63 -2.46
N THR A 68 2.35 4.54 -2.37
CA THR A 68 1.86 3.19 -2.68
C THR A 68 0.70 2.79 -1.76
N LEU A 69 0.74 3.17 -0.47
CA LEU A 69 -0.36 2.93 0.46
C LEU A 69 -1.59 3.76 0.08
N ALA A 70 -1.42 5.01 -0.37
CA ALA A 70 -2.54 5.82 -0.87
C ALA A 70 -3.21 5.13 -2.07
N ASP A 71 -2.44 4.64 -3.04
CA ASP A 71 -2.96 3.93 -4.22
C ASP A 71 -3.69 2.62 -3.84
N LEU A 72 -3.17 1.89 -2.85
CA LEU A 72 -3.84 0.70 -2.33
C LEU A 72 -5.18 1.05 -1.68
N VAL A 73 -5.24 2.12 -0.89
CA VAL A 73 -6.49 2.60 -0.27
C VAL A 73 -7.47 3.09 -1.34
N GLN A 74 -7.01 3.75 -2.40
CA GLN A 74 -7.84 4.11 -3.56
C GLN A 74 -8.43 2.86 -4.22
N THR A 75 -7.62 1.81 -4.41
CA THR A 75 -8.10 0.54 -4.94
C THR A 75 -9.17 -0.09 -4.04
N LEU A 76 -9.04 0.03 -2.71
CA LEU A 76 -10.07 -0.45 -1.77
C LEU A 76 -11.35 0.38 -1.85
N MET A 77 -11.26 1.71 -1.97
CA MET A 77 -12.41 2.58 -2.20
C MET A 77 -13.16 2.18 -3.46
N ASP A 78 -12.47 1.88 -4.56
CA ASP A 78 -13.11 1.46 -5.81
C ASP A 78 -13.87 0.11 -5.67
N ARG A 79 -13.52 -0.70 -4.66
CA ARG A 79 -14.19 -1.97 -4.35
C ARG A 79 -15.29 -1.86 -3.29
N THR A 80 -15.42 -0.73 -2.57
CA THR A 80 -16.46 -0.57 -1.55
C THR A 80 -17.90 -0.76 -2.04
N PRO A 81 -18.31 -0.40 -3.27
CA PRO A 81 -19.67 -0.69 -3.75
C PRO A 81 -20.04 -2.18 -3.69
N ALA A 82 -19.08 -3.09 -3.90
CA ALA A 82 -19.28 -4.53 -3.79
C ALA A 82 -19.39 -5.04 -2.33
N LEU A 83 -19.16 -4.17 -1.34
CA LEU A 83 -19.45 -4.44 0.08
C LEU A 83 -20.89 -4.04 0.43
N ALA A 84 -21.46 -3.02 -0.23
CA ALA A 84 -22.85 -2.63 -0.03
C ALA A 84 -23.82 -3.78 -0.31
N GLU A 85 -23.53 -4.60 -1.32
CA GLU A 85 -24.31 -5.79 -1.68
C GLU A 85 -24.32 -6.87 -0.57
N ARG A 86 -23.27 -6.91 0.27
CA ARG A 86 -23.08 -7.94 1.31
C ARG A 86 -23.41 -7.49 2.73
N HIS A 87 -23.18 -6.21 3.03
CA HIS A 87 -23.25 -5.66 4.39
C HIS A 87 -24.25 -4.50 4.52
N GLY A 88 -24.92 -4.12 3.44
CA GLY A 88 -25.87 -3.01 3.40
C GLY A 88 -25.20 -1.65 3.12
N PRO A 89 -26.00 -0.66 2.69
CA PRO A 89 -25.48 0.63 2.23
C PRO A 89 -24.87 1.48 3.35
N GLN A 90 -25.37 1.38 4.58
CA GLN A 90 -24.85 2.17 5.72
C GLN A 90 -23.40 1.81 6.04
N VAL A 91 -23.11 0.53 6.25
CA VAL A 91 -21.75 0.02 6.55
C VAL A 91 -20.79 0.34 5.40
N SER A 92 -21.25 0.17 4.16
CA SER A 92 -20.43 0.51 2.99
C SER A 92 -20.06 1.99 2.92
N ASN A 93 -21.00 2.88 3.29
CA ASN A 93 -20.76 4.32 3.26
C ASN A 93 -19.77 4.75 4.36
N GLU A 94 -19.88 4.18 5.56
CA GLU A 94 -18.95 4.42 6.67
C GLU A 94 -17.53 3.98 6.30
N ILE A 95 -17.37 2.75 5.82
CA ILE A 95 -16.07 2.24 5.36
C ILE A 95 -15.50 3.11 4.24
N HIS A 96 -16.32 3.53 3.27
CA HIS A 96 -15.87 4.40 2.21
C HIS A 96 -15.40 5.77 2.74
N ALA A 97 -16.12 6.36 3.70
CA ALA A 97 -15.73 7.62 4.32
C ALA A 97 -14.40 7.50 5.07
N ASP A 98 -14.20 6.43 5.83
CA ASP A 98 -12.95 6.16 6.54
C ASP A 98 -11.77 5.95 5.60
N LEU A 99 -11.95 5.16 4.53
CA LEU A 99 -10.93 4.96 3.50
C LEU A 99 -10.59 6.27 2.78
N ARG A 100 -11.59 7.12 2.53
CA ARG A 100 -11.37 8.46 1.93
C ARG A 100 -10.56 9.36 2.85
N ALA A 101 -10.85 9.35 4.15
CA ALA A 101 -10.08 10.09 5.13
C ALA A 101 -8.63 9.58 5.18
N LEU A 102 -8.43 8.26 5.24
CA LEU A 102 -7.10 7.64 5.24
C LEU A 102 -6.31 7.97 3.97
N HIS A 103 -6.94 7.89 2.80
CA HIS A 103 -6.32 8.27 1.52
C HIS A 103 -5.83 9.73 1.55
N GLY A 104 -6.66 10.64 2.05
CA GLY A 104 -6.30 12.05 2.23
C GLY A 104 -5.11 12.25 3.16
N CYS A 105 -5.07 11.53 4.29
CA CYS A 105 -3.94 11.56 5.23
C CYS A 105 -2.64 11.07 4.58
N LEU A 106 -2.68 9.95 3.86
CA LEU A 106 -1.50 9.40 3.17
C LEU A 106 -1.01 10.34 2.07
N THR A 107 -1.92 10.87 1.24
CA THR A 107 -1.58 11.84 0.19
C THR A 107 -0.92 13.08 0.80
N THR A 108 -1.48 13.61 1.89
CA THR A 108 -0.90 14.75 2.60
C THR A 108 0.46 14.41 3.18
N GLY A 109 0.60 13.24 3.81
CA GLY A 109 1.87 12.76 4.35
C GLY A 109 2.97 12.68 3.29
N ALA A 110 2.65 12.18 2.08
CA ALA A 110 3.59 12.18 0.96
C ALA A 110 3.99 13.60 0.54
N LEU A 111 3.03 14.52 0.43
CA LEU A 111 3.33 15.93 0.08
C LEU A 111 4.22 16.62 1.12
N LEU A 112 4.08 16.28 2.40
CA LEU A 112 4.93 16.82 3.46
C LEU A 112 6.38 16.36 3.37
N LEU A 113 6.66 15.25 2.67
CA LEU A 113 8.03 14.77 2.41
C LEU A 113 8.68 15.46 1.20
N ALA A 114 7.89 16.11 0.32
CA ALA A 114 8.41 16.70 -0.91
C ALA A 114 9.54 17.73 -0.70
N PRO A 115 9.47 18.67 0.28
CA PRO A 115 10.58 19.59 0.52
C PRO A 115 11.88 18.89 0.88
N ALA A 116 11.82 17.84 1.69
CA ALA A 116 13.01 17.06 2.06
C ALA A 116 13.60 16.34 0.84
N LEU A 117 12.77 15.87 -0.10
CA LEU A 117 13.24 15.28 -1.35
C LEU A 117 13.89 16.32 -2.27
N ASP A 118 13.33 17.52 -2.34
CA ASP A 118 13.89 18.62 -3.13
C ASP A 118 15.28 19.03 -2.62
N ASP A 119 15.44 19.14 -1.29
CA ASP A 119 16.72 19.41 -0.64
C ASP A 119 17.77 18.32 -0.95
N LEU A 120 17.35 17.04 -0.92
CA LEU A 120 18.20 15.90 -1.29
C LEU A 120 18.58 15.90 -2.78
N ALA A 121 17.69 16.38 -3.66
CA ALA A 121 17.97 16.51 -5.09
C ALA A 121 18.89 17.70 -5.40
N GLY A 122 18.86 18.77 -4.60
CA GLY A 122 19.74 19.94 -4.71
C GLY A 122 21.17 19.64 -4.27
N THR A 123 21.34 18.96 -3.13
CA THR A 123 22.67 18.58 -2.62
C THR A 123 23.48 17.70 -3.57
N ASN A 124 22.81 16.82 -4.34
CA ASN A 124 23.46 16.02 -5.37
C ASN A 124 23.92 16.83 -6.60
N ARG A 125 23.35 18.02 -6.85
CA ARG A 125 23.75 18.90 -7.96
C ARG A 125 24.88 19.85 -7.59
N ASP A 126 24.92 20.30 -6.34
CA ASP A 126 25.92 21.25 -5.84
C ASP A 126 27.25 20.58 -5.44
N GLY A 127 27.30 19.25 -5.37
CA GLY A 127 28.53 18.47 -5.15
C GLY A 127 29.53 18.47 -6.32
N LYS A 128 29.23 19.16 -7.42
CA LYS A 128 30.17 19.37 -8.53
C LYS A 128 31.03 20.60 -8.20
N THR A 129 32.19 20.37 -7.60
CA THR A 129 33.21 21.39 -7.31
C THR A 129 33.48 22.24 -8.56
N PRO A 130 33.59 23.58 -8.48
CA PRO A 130 34.06 24.37 -9.61
C PRO A 130 35.49 23.94 -9.94
N GLN A 131 35.66 23.31 -11.11
CA GLN A 131 36.97 23.11 -11.69
C GLN A 131 37.51 24.47 -12.11
N GLY A 132 38.55 24.91 -11.39
CA GLY A 132 39.60 25.80 -11.88
C GLY A 132 39.19 27.22 -12.23
N GLU A 133 39.61 28.17 -11.41
CA GLU A 133 40.07 29.45 -11.92
C GLU A 133 41.51 29.64 -11.43
N GLU A 134 42.33 30.11 -12.37
CA GLU A 134 43.80 30.12 -12.44
C GLU A 134 44.53 30.88 -11.32
#